data_AF-A0A3P8U2Q5-F1
#
_entry.id   AF-A0A3P8U2Q5-F1
#
_cell.length_a   1.000
_cell.length_b   1.000
_cell.length_c   1.000
_cell.angle_alpha   90.00
_cell.angle_beta   90.00
_cell.angle_gamma   90.00
#
_symmetry.space_group_name_H-M   'P 1'
#
loop_
_entity.id
_entity.type
_entity.pdbx_description
1 polymer ?
#
loop_
_entity_poly.entity_id
_entity_poly.type
_entity_poly.pdbx_seq_one_letter_code
_entity_poly.pdbx_strand_id
1 'polypeptide(L)'
;MDDKDEFESETLIVNEKFQSIRDEIVLQYGYDRFEPSGRANSTQDQFAAKTVLQCDRVVNQGIQRCADWFSSRWEACLEAIPVPVINHILCIPMKFHFLCDVMRVMTPWCREHIPVEGNFGQLFDQLNSSVEQLSREFITELSVQEHEEQAVLDGALPADNFTQAVKRSFNDLTAAMEQVFNVLQLLLSFTFITMFTQAIGYLRSYMRDVNFDNTYITTYFRQIDARRRRAGKRFLLPLKKSEKKEFIYPWSLKIHAEELQQVTSGLFQVMFVSLLSVILLAVDFSLFHVLDIVSRHTISQFNLTSSHQVDFRVDGDTIMGRLLRTMVSAFNSSSSLDVTSDNSVCVSPPSAVSSDVYISCACCVALLLLFSCLQVYSNRLRRVIAAFYHPKREKKRVLFLYNLQIQRRISSADSKHTTSRGQKRRTVFQQLVRCWRRLC
;
A
#
# COMPACT_ATOMS: atom_id res chain seq x y z
N MET A 1 -19.72 4.91 6.06
CA MET A 1 -20.01 6.06 6.96
C MET A 1 -21.15 6.86 6.35
N ASP A 2 -21.12 7.16 5.04
CA ASP A 2 -22.27 7.66 4.27
C ASP A 2 -23.54 6.81 4.43
N ASP A 3 -23.44 5.48 4.33
CA ASP A 3 -24.63 4.61 4.38
C ASP A 3 -25.33 4.58 5.75
N LYS A 4 -24.62 4.94 6.82
CA LYS A 4 -25.22 5.06 8.16
C LYS A 4 -26.09 6.31 8.24
N ASP A 5 -25.56 7.43 7.74
CA ASP A 5 -26.26 8.70 7.72
C ASP A 5 -27.48 8.65 6.78
N GLU A 6 -27.37 7.92 5.66
CA GLU A 6 -28.48 7.66 4.74
C GLU A 6 -29.60 6.86 5.43
N PHE A 7 -29.27 5.76 6.08
CA PHE A 7 -30.25 4.93 6.79
C PHE A 7 -30.91 5.68 7.97
N GLU A 8 -30.13 6.43 8.76
CA GLU A 8 -30.67 7.27 9.83
C GLU A 8 -31.59 8.37 9.26
N SER A 9 -31.25 8.95 8.11
CA SER A 9 -32.11 9.94 7.45
C SER A 9 -33.45 9.35 6.98
N GLU A 10 -33.47 8.11 6.46
CA GLU A 10 -34.72 7.45 6.06
C GLU A 10 -35.65 7.24 7.27
N THR A 11 -35.11 6.84 8.41
CA THR A 11 -35.91 6.65 9.65
C THR A 11 -36.52 7.97 10.15
N LEU A 12 -35.78 9.08 10.05
CA LEU A 12 -36.27 10.41 10.41
C LEU A 12 -37.37 10.90 9.47
N ILE A 13 -37.22 10.66 8.16
CA ILE A 13 -38.22 11.03 7.14
C ILE A 13 -39.55 10.30 7.40
N VAL A 14 -39.51 9.01 7.74
CA VAL A 14 -40.72 8.24 8.08
C VAL A 14 -41.42 8.82 9.31
N ASN A 15 -40.65 9.20 10.34
CA ASN A 15 -41.19 9.82 11.54
C ASN A 15 -41.82 11.19 11.29
N GLU A 16 -41.20 12.05 10.47
CA GLU A 16 -41.75 13.35 10.10
C GLU A 16 -43.05 13.21 9.28
N LYS A 17 -43.07 12.28 8.32
CA LYS A 17 -44.25 11.96 7.51
C LYS A 17 -45.43 11.51 8.37
N PHE A 18 -45.16 10.76 9.44
CA PHE A 18 -46.18 10.38 10.40
C PHE A 18 -46.80 11.58 11.13
N GLN A 19 -45.98 12.50 11.64
CA GLN A 19 -46.47 13.71 12.32
C GLN A 19 -47.35 14.55 11.37
N SER A 20 -46.93 14.69 10.12
CA SER A 20 -47.71 15.37 9.07
C SER A 20 -49.07 14.70 8.85
N ILE A 21 -49.12 13.38 8.72
CA ILE A 21 -50.37 12.64 8.47
C ILE A 21 -51.32 12.74 9.66
N ARG A 22 -50.78 12.64 10.88
CA ARG A 22 -51.58 12.84 12.10
C ARG A 22 -52.22 14.23 12.13
N ASP A 23 -51.45 15.27 11.81
CA ASP A 23 -51.92 16.64 11.82
C ASP A 23 -52.93 16.90 10.69
N GLU A 24 -52.70 16.35 9.49
CA GLU A 24 -53.64 16.39 8.37
C GLU A 24 -54.99 15.74 8.71
N ILE A 25 -54.95 14.58 9.36
CA ILE A 25 -56.13 13.87 9.83
C ILE A 25 -56.93 14.74 10.81
N VAL A 26 -56.27 15.34 11.80
CA VAL A 26 -56.92 16.21 12.79
C VAL A 26 -57.56 17.43 12.11
N LEU A 27 -56.90 17.98 11.08
CA LEU A 27 -57.39 19.13 10.31
C LEU A 27 -58.53 18.77 9.34
N GLN A 28 -58.47 17.62 8.66
CA GLN A 28 -59.47 17.19 7.67
C GLN A 28 -60.84 16.98 8.31
N TYR A 29 -60.87 16.55 9.57
CA TYR A 29 -62.10 16.45 10.36
C TYR A 29 -62.47 17.76 11.10
N GLY A 30 -61.75 18.86 10.82
CA GLY A 30 -62.13 20.22 11.18
C GLY A 30 -61.77 20.63 12.61
N TYR A 31 -60.70 20.09 13.18
CA TYR A 31 -60.34 20.32 14.57
C TYR A 31 -59.07 21.17 14.70
N ASP A 32 -59.18 22.37 15.27
CA ASP A 32 -57.99 23.13 15.69
C ASP A 32 -57.20 22.32 16.73
N ARG A 33 -55.87 22.41 16.58
CA ARG A 33 -54.79 21.77 17.35
C ARG A 33 -55.22 21.53 18.80
N PHE A 34 -55.16 20.28 19.27
CA PHE A 34 -55.46 19.92 20.65
C PHE A 34 -54.57 20.74 21.60
N GLU A 35 -55.08 21.85 22.13
CA GLU A 35 -54.45 22.51 23.26
C GLU A 35 -54.78 21.69 24.52
N PRO A 36 -53.77 21.26 25.30
CA PRO A 36 -53.99 20.58 26.57
C PRO A 36 -54.51 21.60 27.59
N SER A 37 -55.76 22.00 27.44
CA SER A 37 -56.45 22.89 28.37
C SER A 37 -56.86 22.06 29.58
N GLY A 38 -56.30 22.40 30.75
CA GLY A 38 -56.34 21.71 32.04
C GLY A 38 -57.71 21.48 32.71
N ARG A 39 -58.74 21.12 31.96
CA ARG A 39 -60.00 20.50 32.41
C ARG A 39 -60.47 19.56 31.29
N ALA A 40 -59.85 18.38 31.20
CA ALA A 40 -60.09 17.46 30.09
C ALA A 40 -61.44 16.74 30.24
N ASN A 41 -62.44 17.17 29.46
CA ASN A 41 -63.53 16.28 29.06
C ASN A 41 -62.93 15.12 28.25
N SER A 42 -63.55 13.94 28.28
CA SER A 42 -63.03 12.79 27.52
C SER A 42 -62.91 13.14 26.03
N THR A 43 -61.94 12.55 25.32
CA THR A 43 -61.80 12.72 23.86
C THR A 43 -63.10 12.42 23.14
N GLN A 44 -63.83 11.40 23.59
CA GLN A 44 -65.20 11.08 23.15
C GLN A 44 -66.16 12.27 23.29
N ASP A 45 -66.21 12.91 24.47
CA ASP A 45 -67.09 14.06 24.71
C ASP A 45 -66.69 15.27 23.84
N GLN A 46 -65.40 15.46 23.62
CA GLN A 46 -64.89 16.51 22.75
C GLN A 46 -65.31 16.27 21.29
N PHE A 47 -65.18 15.05 20.79
CA PHE A 47 -65.63 14.68 19.45
C PHE A 47 -67.15 14.79 19.31
N ALA A 48 -67.92 14.34 20.30
CA ALA A 48 -69.37 14.44 20.30
C ALA A 48 -69.84 15.90 20.31
N ALA A 49 -69.29 16.73 21.20
CA ALA A 49 -69.64 18.14 21.30
C ALA A 49 -69.31 18.94 20.03
N LYS A 50 -68.11 18.72 19.45
CA LYS A 50 -67.73 19.42 18.21
C LYS A 50 -68.55 18.96 17.00
N THR A 51 -68.92 17.68 16.91
CA THR A 51 -69.80 17.17 15.85
C THR A 51 -71.18 17.82 15.91
N VAL A 52 -71.73 18.02 17.12
CA VAL A 52 -72.99 18.75 17.33
C VAL A 52 -72.87 20.22 16.88
N LEU A 53 -71.78 20.90 17.19
CA LEU A 53 -71.53 22.28 16.71
C LEU A 53 -71.37 22.35 15.19
N GLN A 54 -70.72 21.36 14.59
CA GLN A 54 -70.57 21.24 13.13
C GLN A 54 -71.93 21.11 12.45
N CYS A 55 -72.84 20.33 13.03
CA CYS A 55 -74.20 20.17 12.55
C CYS A 55 -74.95 21.51 12.49
N ASP A 56 -74.89 22.30 13.58
CA ASP A 56 -75.50 23.64 13.61
C ASP A 56 -74.91 24.55 12.53
N ARG A 57 -73.59 24.50 12.34
CA ARG A 57 -72.90 25.28 11.31
C ARG A 57 -73.36 24.89 9.91
N VAL A 58 -73.45 23.59 9.60
CA VAL A 58 -73.87 23.09 8.28
C VAL A 58 -75.33 23.47 7.98
N VAL A 59 -76.23 23.33 8.96
CA VAL A 59 -77.64 23.72 8.78
C VAL A 59 -77.78 25.23 8.60
N ASN A 60 -77.10 26.03 9.43
CA ASN A 60 -77.11 27.49 9.28
C ASN A 60 -76.53 27.96 7.95
N GLN A 61 -75.45 27.31 7.49
CA GLN A 61 -74.88 27.57 6.17
C GLN A 61 -75.84 27.19 5.05
N GLY A 62 -76.62 26.12 5.22
CA GLY A 62 -77.71 25.75 4.31
C GLY A 62 -78.81 26.81 4.26
N ILE A 63 -79.25 27.33 5.42
CA ILE A 63 -80.27 28.39 5.51
C ILE A 63 -79.79 29.66 4.81
N GLN A 64 -78.53 30.06 5.06
CA GLN A 64 -77.93 31.22 4.38
C GLN A 64 -77.89 31.03 2.87
N ARG A 65 -77.37 29.89 2.39
CA ARG A 65 -77.36 29.59 0.95
C ARG A 65 -78.75 29.57 0.32
N CYS A 66 -79.76 29.13 1.06
CA CYS A 66 -81.16 29.19 0.61
C CYS A 66 -81.66 30.63 0.53
N ALA A 67 -81.40 31.46 1.54
CA ALA A 67 -81.79 32.88 1.53
C ALA A 67 -81.10 33.65 0.38
N ASP A 68 -79.81 33.38 0.18
CA ASP A 68 -79.01 33.94 -0.92
C ASP A 68 -79.54 33.50 -2.28
N TRP A 69 -80.06 32.27 -2.39
CA TRP A 69 -80.69 31.80 -3.62
C TRP A 69 -81.98 32.57 -3.93
N PHE A 70 -82.83 32.82 -2.93
CA PHE A 70 -84.07 33.59 -3.12
C PHE A 70 -83.78 35.05 -3.49
N SER A 71 -82.82 35.70 -2.83
CA SER A 71 -82.43 37.08 -3.17
C SER A 71 -81.88 37.18 -4.58
N SER A 72 -81.01 36.25 -4.99
CA SER A 72 -80.49 36.17 -6.34
C SER A 72 -81.60 35.96 -7.39
N ARG A 73 -82.59 35.11 -7.11
CA ARG A 73 -83.73 34.88 -8.02
C ARG A 73 -84.69 36.06 -8.10
N TRP A 74 -84.86 36.79 -7.01
CA TRP A 74 -85.64 38.03 -6.99
C TRP A 74 -85.03 39.08 -7.92
N GLU A 75 -83.71 39.33 -7.82
CA GLU A 75 -83.01 40.27 -8.69
C GLU A 75 -83.12 39.89 -10.17
N ALA A 76 -82.89 38.62 -10.50
CA ALA A 76 -83.03 38.11 -11.87
C ALA A 76 -84.47 38.23 -12.41
N CYS A 77 -85.49 38.13 -11.55
CA CYS A 77 -86.89 38.29 -11.94
C CYS A 77 -87.24 39.75 -12.27
N LEU A 78 -86.72 40.72 -11.49
CA LEU A 78 -86.90 42.15 -11.75
C LEU A 78 -86.27 42.58 -13.08
N GLU A 79 -85.13 42.01 -13.42
CA GLU A 79 -84.40 42.30 -14.66
C GLU A 79 -85.11 41.73 -15.90
N ALA A 80 -85.75 40.56 -15.79
CA ALA A 80 -86.43 39.90 -16.90
C ALA A 80 -87.78 40.53 -17.31
N ILE A 81 -88.45 41.27 -16.42
CA ILE A 81 -89.78 41.85 -16.66
C ILE A 81 -89.69 43.40 -16.62
N PRO A 82 -89.62 44.08 -17.77
CA PRO A 82 -89.34 45.51 -17.86
C PRO A 82 -90.54 46.43 -17.54
N VAL A 83 -91.71 45.86 -17.19
CA VAL A 83 -92.93 46.65 -16.90
C VAL A 83 -93.05 46.89 -15.39
N PRO A 84 -92.94 48.15 -14.91
CA PRO A 84 -92.72 48.46 -13.50
C PRO A 84 -93.88 48.09 -12.57
N VAL A 85 -95.12 48.01 -13.07
CA VAL A 85 -96.29 47.62 -12.25
C VAL A 85 -96.48 46.09 -12.21
N ILE A 86 -96.10 45.38 -13.28
CA ILE A 86 -96.31 43.93 -13.41
C ILE A 86 -95.16 43.13 -12.76
N ASN A 87 -93.91 43.63 -12.83
CA ASN A 87 -92.77 42.95 -12.23
C ASN A 87 -92.93 42.79 -10.71
N HIS A 88 -93.48 43.82 -10.05
CA HIS A 88 -93.61 43.83 -8.61
C HIS A 88 -94.66 42.86 -8.10
N ILE A 89 -95.60 42.39 -8.94
CA ILE A 89 -96.62 41.40 -8.58
C ILE A 89 -96.11 39.97 -8.87
N LEU A 90 -95.47 39.76 -10.02
CA LEU A 90 -94.99 38.43 -10.43
C LEU A 90 -93.76 37.96 -9.63
N CYS A 91 -92.90 38.88 -9.20
CA CYS A 91 -91.67 38.51 -8.49
C CYS A 91 -91.88 38.32 -6.97
N ILE A 92 -92.99 38.78 -6.37
CA ILE A 92 -93.31 38.66 -4.91
C ILE A 92 -92.96 37.29 -4.31
N PRO A 93 -93.32 36.14 -4.93
CA PRO A 93 -93.00 34.84 -4.37
C PRO A 93 -91.50 34.61 -4.11
N MET A 94 -90.60 35.28 -4.84
CA MET A 94 -89.16 35.17 -4.61
C MET A 94 -88.66 35.92 -3.37
N LYS A 95 -89.50 36.76 -2.74
CA LYS A 95 -89.17 37.49 -1.50
C LYS A 95 -89.37 36.64 -0.25
N PHE A 96 -89.97 35.44 -0.37
CA PHE A 96 -90.31 34.55 0.74
C PHE A 96 -89.12 33.73 1.28
N HIS A 97 -88.00 34.40 1.59
CA HIS A 97 -86.82 33.79 2.23
C HIS A 97 -87.13 33.17 3.61
N PHE A 98 -88.24 33.53 4.25
CA PHE A 98 -88.72 32.88 5.48
C PHE A 98 -88.96 31.37 5.31
N LEU A 99 -89.17 30.88 4.08
CA LEU A 99 -89.30 29.45 3.80
C LEU A 99 -87.99 28.69 4.05
N CYS A 100 -86.83 29.36 4.01
CA CYS A 100 -85.54 28.74 4.30
C CYS A 100 -85.38 28.36 5.77
N ASP A 101 -86.07 29.04 6.69
CA ASP A 101 -86.05 28.70 8.12
C ASP A 101 -86.70 27.32 8.40
N VAL A 102 -87.45 26.73 7.46
CA VAL A 102 -87.94 25.35 7.55
C VAL A 102 -86.78 24.35 7.68
N MET A 103 -85.61 24.66 7.11
CA MET A 103 -84.42 23.81 7.27
C MET A 103 -83.91 23.75 8.71
N ARG A 104 -84.32 24.65 9.60
CA ARG A 104 -84.01 24.58 11.03
C ARG A 104 -84.61 23.34 11.69
N VAL A 105 -85.63 22.73 11.10
CA VAL A 105 -86.17 21.42 11.51
C VAL A 105 -85.15 20.29 11.33
N MET A 106 -84.15 20.46 10.45
CA MET A 106 -83.07 19.49 10.29
C MET A 106 -82.02 19.55 11.40
N THR A 107 -81.94 20.64 12.18
CA THR A 107 -81.00 20.75 13.31
C THR A 107 -81.20 19.64 14.35
N PRO A 108 -82.40 19.41 14.92
CA PRO A 108 -82.61 18.30 15.85
C PRO A 108 -82.38 16.94 15.19
N TRP A 109 -82.79 16.76 13.93
CA TRP A 109 -82.57 15.52 13.18
C TRP A 109 -81.08 15.17 13.05
N CYS A 110 -80.26 16.16 12.67
CA CYS A 110 -78.82 15.98 12.48
C CYS A 110 -78.07 15.79 13.81
N ARG A 111 -78.51 16.42 14.91
CA ARG A 111 -77.98 16.16 16.25
C ARG A 111 -78.29 14.75 16.77
N GLU A 112 -79.42 14.17 16.37
CA GLU A 112 -79.86 12.85 16.84
C GLU A 112 -79.37 11.70 15.96
N HIS A 113 -79.29 11.89 14.63
CA HIS A 113 -78.95 10.84 13.66
C HIS A 113 -77.48 10.80 13.22
N ILE A 114 -76.64 11.76 13.62
CA ILE A 114 -75.18 11.75 13.37
C ILE A 114 -74.40 11.69 14.71
N PRO A 115 -74.63 10.68 15.57
CA PRO A 115 -73.81 10.51 16.76
C PRO A 115 -72.42 9.99 16.38
N VAL A 116 -71.40 10.47 17.10
CA VAL A 116 -70.09 9.82 17.13
C VAL A 116 -70.26 8.48 17.84
N GLU A 117 -69.75 7.39 17.25
CA GLU A 117 -69.79 6.05 17.85
C GLU A 117 -69.28 6.09 19.30
N GLY A 118 -69.94 5.38 20.22
CA GLY A 118 -69.71 5.51 21.67
C GLY A 118 -68.29 5.21 22.15
N ASN A 119 -67.50 4.46 21.35
CA ASN A 119 -66.13 4.08 21.68
C ASN A 119 -65.07 4.78 20.80
N PHE A 120 -65.46 5.74 19.97
CA PHE A 120 -64.57 6.38 19.01
C PHE A 120 -63.38 7.08 19.68
N GLY A 121 -63.62 7.81 20.77
CA GLY A 121 -62.59 8.54 21.51
C GLY A 121 -61.54 7.62 22.13
N GLN A 122 -61.98 6.51 22.76
CA GLN A 122 -61.06 5.51 23.32
C GLN A 122 -60.23 4.83 22.22
N LEU A 123 -60.86 4.51 21.09
CA LEU A 123 -60.16 3.92 19.94
C LEU A 123 -59.16 4.91 19.33
N PHE A 124 -59.52 6.19 19.23
CA PHE A 124 -58.63 7.23 18.75
C PHE A 124 -57.42 7.42 19.68
N ASP A 125 -57.65 7.46 21.00
CA ASP A 125 -56.57 7.57 21.99
C ASP A 125 -55.65 6.34 21.95
N GLN A 126 -56.24 5.15 21.83
CA GLN A 126 -55.49 3.90 21.70
C GLN A 126 -54.64 3.90 20.44
N LEU A 127 -55.22 4.27 19.28
CA LEU A 127 -54.49 4.38 18.03
C LEU A 127 -53.38 5.43 18.12
N ASN A 128 -53.66 6.60 18.67
CA ASN A 128 -52.66 7.65 18.83
C ASN A 128 -51.49 7.17 19.69
N SER A 129 -51.77 6.46 20.80
CA SER A 129 -50.74 5.88 21.66
C SER A 129 -49.94 4.77 20.99
N SER A 130 -50.61 3.86 20.25
CA SER A 130 -49.96 2.78 19.52
C SER A 130 -49.03 3.30 18.44
N VAL A 131 -49.44 4.35 17.71
CA VAL A 131 -48.57 4.90 16.67
C VAL A 131 -47.42 5.72 17.25
N GLU A 132 -47.63 6.43 18.37
CA GLU A 132 -46.53 7.10 19.07
C GLU A 132 -45.51 6.11 19.65
N GLN A 133 -45.95 4.92 20.08
CA GLN A 133 -45.06 3.86 20.50
C GLN A 133 -44.28 3.30 19.30
N LEU A 134 -44.98 3.01 18.19
CA LEU A 134 -44.35 2.50 16.97
C LEU A 134 -43.32 3.49 16.42
N SER A 135 -43.63 4.79 16.41
CA SER A 135 -42.70 5.82 15.91
C SER A 135 -41.41 5.91 16.73
N ARG A 136 -41.46 5.59 18.04
CA ARG A 136 -40.26 5.50 18.88
C ARG A 136 -39.45 4.24 18.63
N GLU A 137 -40.10 3.13 18.30
CA GLU A 137 -39.45 1.84 18.03
C GLU A 137 -38.79 1.77 16.65
N PHE A 138 -39.17 2.64 15.71
CA PHE A 138 -38.56 2.74 14.37
C PHE A 138 -37.20 3.45 14.34
N ILE A 139 -36.65 3.89 15.48
CA ILE A 139 -35.31 4.45 15.56
C ILE A 139 -34.31 3.29 15.63
N THR A 140 -33.70 2.98 14.49
CA THR A 140 -32.69 1.92 14.39
C THR A 140 -31.29 2.51 14.44
N GLU A 141 -30.60 2.30 15.55
CA GLU A 141 -29.17 2.61 15.66
C GLU A 141 -28.36 1.45 15.04
N LEU A 142 -27.82 1.68 13.84
CA LEU A 142 -27.02 0.68 13.16
C LEU A 142 -25.63 0.62 13.82
N SER A 143 -25.42 -0.40 14.64
CA SER A 143 -24.12 -0.70 15.26
C SER A 143 -23.44 -1.82 14.48
N VAL A 144 -22.53 -1.45 13.57
CA VAL A 144 -21.62 -2.42 12.95
C VAL A 144 -20.60 -2.80 14.00
N GLN A 145 -20.76 -3.99 14.57
CA GLN A 145 -19.73 -4.58 15.42
C GLN A 145 -18.86 -5.47 14.52
N GLU A 146 -17.67 -4.96 14.15
CA GLU A 146 -16.65 -5.78 13.51
C GLU A 146 -16.33 -6.94 14.46
N HIS A 147 -16.77 -8.14 14.07
CA HIS A 147 -16.22 -9.36 14.63
C HIS A 147 -14.85 -9.53 14.02
N GLU A 148 -13.85 -8.94 14.68
CA GLU A 148 -12.46 -9.27 14.45
C GLU A 148 -12.36 -10.77 14.80
N GLU A 149 -12.49 -11.64 13.80
CA GLU A 149 -12.13 -13.05 13.94
C GLU A 149 -10.67 -13.03 14.35
N GLN A 150 -10.45 -13.12 15.66
CA GLN A 150 -9.16 -13.38 16.26
C GLN A 150 -8.67 -14.65 15.60
N ALA A 151 -7.81 -14.46 14.59
CA ALA A 151 -7.07 -15.52 13.98
C ALA A 151 -6.51 -16.34 15.12
N VAL A 152 -6.91 -17.61 15.15
CA VAL A 152 -6.50 -18.62 16.12
C VAL A 152 -4.98 -18.78 15.99
N LEU A 153 -4.27 -17.86 16.61
CA LEU A 153 -2.83 -17.86 16.81
C LEU A 153 -2.67 -17.75 18.32
N ASP A 154 -2.78 -18.91 18.95
CA ASP A 154 -2.86 -19.21 20.38
C ASP A 154 -1.59 -18.80 21.16
N GLY A 155 -1.16 -17.54 20.98
CA GLY A 155 0.09 -16.97 21.48
C GLY A 155 0.42 -15.56 20.98
N ALA A 156 -0.44 -14.89 20.20
CA ALA A 156 -0.20 -13.53 19.74
C ALA A 156 -0.44 -12.50 20.85
N LEU A 157 0.65 -11.89 21.32
CA LEU A 157 0.64 -10.65 22.11
C LEU A 157 -0.21 -9.56 21.41
N PRO A 158 -0.81 -8.61 22.16
CA PRO A 158 -1.61 -7.52 21.59
C PRO A 158 -0.93 -6.86 20.39
N ALA A 159 -1.67 -6.60 19.30
CA ALA A 159 -1.13 -6.07 18.03
C ALA A 159 -0.25 -4.81 18.21
N ASP A 160 -0.56 -3.97 19.22
CA ASP A 160 0.26 -2.83 19.62
C ASP A 160 1.65 -3.24 20.14
N ASN A 161 1.71 -4.27 20.97
CA ASN A 161 2.97 -4.81 21.48
C ASN A 161 3.80 -5.43 20.36
N PHE A 162 3.17 -6.10 19.39
CA PHE A 162 3.86 -6.67 18.24
C PHE A 162 4.44 -5.59 17.32
N THR A 163 3.62 -4.61 16.93
CA THR A 163 4.05 -3.50 16.06
C THR A 163 5.17 -2.68 16.71
N GLN A 164 5.05 -2.43 18.01
CA GLN A 164 6.08 -1.70 18.76
C GLN A 164 7.34 -2.54 18.96
N ALA A 165 7.24 -3.87 19.13
CA ALA A 165 8.38 -4.77 19.18
C ALA A 165 9.13 -4.81 17.85
N VAL A 166 8.42 -4.95 16.72
CA VAL A 166 9.02 -4.94 15.37
C VAL A 166 9.72 -3.60 15.10
N LYS A 167 9.07 -2.48 15.43
CA LYS A 167 9.67 -1.14 15.26
C LYS A 167 10.92 -0.95 16.11
N ARG A 168 10.91 -1.43 17.36
CA ARG A 168 12.12 -1.43 18.23
C ARG A 168 13.23 -2.27 17.62
N SER A 169 12.94 -3.49 17.16
CA SER A 169 13.93 -4.36 16.52
C SER A 169 14.54 -3.74 15.25
N PHE A 170 13.73 -3.07 14.43
CA PHE A 170 14.23 -2.34 13.25
C PHE A 170 15.13 -1.15 13.64
N ASN A 171 14.72 -0.37 14.64
CA ASN A 171 15.52 0.75 15.12
C ASN A 171 16.85 0.28 15.73
N ASP A 172 16.84 -0.80 16.52
CA ASP A 172 18.04 -1.39 17.10
C ASP A 172 19.00 -1.90 16.01
N LEU A 173 18.45 -2.56 14.97
CA LEU A 173 19.24 -3.01 13.82
C LEU A 173 19.84 -1.82 13.04
N THR A 174 19.06 -0.76 12.85
CA THR A 174 19.52 0.45 12.14
C THR A 174 20.63 1.16 12.91
N ALA A 175 20.48 1.29 14.23
CA ALA A 175 21.50 1.86 15.10
C ALA A 175 22.78 1.01 15.13
N ALA A 176 22.65 -0.32 15.17
CA ALA A 176 23.78 -1.23 15.06
C ALA A 176 24.51 -1.09 13.72
N MET A 177 23.77 -0.99 12.61
CA MET A 177 24.35 -0.75 11.27
C MET A 177 25.09 0.58 11.21
N GLU A 178 24.52 1.65 11.77
CA GLU A 178 25.17 2.96 11.82
C GLU A 178 26.47 2.95 12.62
N GLN A 179 26.51 2.23 13.76
CA GLN A 179 27.74 1.99 14.50
C GLN A 179 28.76 1.21 13.67
N VAL A 180 28.34 0.17 12.95
CA VAL A 180 29.21 -0.60 12.05
C VAL A 180 29.78 0.29 10.95
N PHE A 181 28.97 1.16 10.34
CA PHE A 181 29.44 2.12 9.33
C PHE A 181 30.44 3.11 9.89
N ASN A 182 30.21 3.64 11.10
CA ASN A 182 31.16 4.54 11.76
C ASN A 182 32.50 3.84 12.06
N VAL A 183 32.46 2.60 12.54
CA VAL A 183 33.67 1.78 12.74
C VAL A 183 34.37 1.51 11.41
N LEU A 184 33.62 1.16 10.36
CA LEU A 184 34.17 0.93 9.03
C LEU A 184 34.85 2.19 8.48
N GLN A 185 34.26 3.37 8.66
CA GLN A 185 34.83 4.65 8.25
C GLN A 185 36.13 4.95 9.01
N LEU A 186 36.18 4.67 10.31
CA LEU A 186 37.41 4.79 11.11
C LEU A 186 38.50 3.81 10.63
N LEU A 187 38.13 2.56 10.34
CA LEU A 187 39.04 1.57 9.76
C LEU A 187 39.55 2.02 8.39
N LEU A 188 38.69 2.62 7.57
CA LEU A 188 39.05 3.19 6.26
C LEU A 188 40.11 4.29 6.43
N SER A 189 39.98 5.15 7.43
CA SER A 189 41.00 6.15 7.79
C SER A 189 42.34 5.48 8.15
N PHE A 190 42.31 4.37 8.90
CA PHE A 190 43.52 3.61 9.23
C PHE A 190 44.17 2.96 7.99
N THR A 191 43.38 2.53 6.99
CA THR A 191 43.93 1.95 5.75
C THR A 191 44.89 2.92 5.03
N PHE A 192 44.60 4.23 5.08
CA PHE A 192 45.48 5.25 4.53
C PHE A 192 46.87 5.19 5.16
N ILE A 193 46.96 5.15 6.49
CA ILE A 193 48.24 5.04 7.21
C ILE A 193 48.96 3.73 6.82
N THR A 194 48.24 2.61 6.76
CA THR A 194 48.84 1.32 6.36
C THR A 194 49.36 1.34 4.92
N MET A 195 48.73 2.08 4.01
CA MET A 195 49.20 2.24 2.64
C MET A 195 50.57 2.94 2.62
N PHE A 196 50.77 4.01 3.39
CA PHE A 196 52.07 4.69 3.48
C PHE A 196 53.14 3.81 4.12
N THR A 197 52.82 3.11 5.20
CA THR A 197 53.80 2.22 5.86
C THR A 197 54.22 1.08 4.93
N GLN A 198 53.29 0.50 4.16
CA GLN A 198 53.61 -0.48 3.12
C GLN A 198 54.45 0.10 1.99
N ALA A 199 54.17 1.33 1.54
CA ALA A 199 54.94 1.99 0.49
C ALA A 199 56.39 2.29 0.93
N ILE A 200 56.57 2.81 2.16
CA ILE A 200 57.89 3.06 2.75
C ILE A 200 58.62 1.73 2.98
N GLY A 201 57.91 0.70 3.46
CA GLY A 201 58.45 -0.65 3.64
C GLY A 201 58.96 -1.23 2.32
N TYR A 202 58.18 -1.11 1.25
CA TYR A 202 58.59 -1.52 -0.10
C TYR A 202 59.84 -0.77 -0.55
N LEU A 203 59.89 0.55 -0.40
CA LEU A 203 61.06 1.35 -0.79
C LEU A 203 62.32 0.97 0.00
N ARG A 204 62.19 0.73 1.32
CA ARG A 204 63.30 0.26 2.16
C ARG A 204 63.83 -1.09 1.69
N SER A 205 62.94 -2.05 1.42
CA SER A 205 63.33 -3.38 0.89
C SER A 205 63.97 -3.27 -0.49
N TYR A 206 63.42 -2.43 -1.37
CA TYR A 206 63.96 -2.14 -2.71
C TYR A 206 65.40 -1.57 -2.66
N MET A 207 65.68 -0.76 -1.63
CA MET A 207 67.00 -0.14 -1.41
C MET A 207 67.99 -1.04 -0.66
N ARG A 208 67.53 -1.93 0.22
CA ARG A 208 68.39 -2.81 1.04
C ARG A 208 68.75 -4.09 0.30
N ASP A 209 67.76 -4.81 -0.19
CA ASP A 209 67.95 -6.11 -0.85
C ASP A 209 68.08 -5.94 -2.38
N VAL A 210 68.98 -6.71 -2.98
CA VAL A 210 69.24 -6.72 -4.44
C VAL A 210 68.39 -7.80 -5.12
N ASN A 211 67.98 -8.84 -4.38
CA ASN A 211 67.17 -9.96 -4.87
C ASN A 211 65.67 -9.65 -4.85
N PHE A 212 65.23 -8.83 -3.89
CA PHE A 212 63.84 -8.41 -3.75
C PHE A 212 63.28 -7.85 -5.06
N ASP A 213 62.20 -8.44 -5.60
CA ASP A 213 61.47 -7.96 -6.79
C ASP A 213 62.39 -7.69 -8.01
N ASN A 214 63.42 -8.51 -8.21
CA ASN A 214 64.43 -8.37 -9.26
C ASN A 214 64.30 -9.42 -10.38
N THR A 215 63.11 -9.52 -10.96
CA THR A 215 62.74 -10.51 -11.99
C THR A 215 62.45 -9.91 -13.37
N TYR A 216 62.84 -8.65 -13.63
CA TYR A 216 62.39 -7.94 -14.82
C TYR A 216 63.50 -7.64 -15.81
N ILE A 217 63.18 -7.75 -17.10
CA ILE A 217 64.09 -7.42 -18.19
C ILE A 217 63.91 -5.94 -18.55
N THR A 218 64.88 -5.12 -18.15
CA THR A 218 64.90 -3.68 -18.46
C THR A 218 65.60 -3.38 -19.79
N THR A 219 65.45 -2.15 -20.27
CA THR A 219 66.19 -1.66 -21.45
C THR A 219 67.70 -1.72 -21.22
N TYR A 220 68.17 -1.40 -20.00
CA TYR A 220 69.57 -1.48 -19.62
C TYR A 220 70.12 -2.91 -19.68
N PHE A 221 69.32 -3.91 -19.26
CA PHE A 221 69.68 -5.33 -19.41
C PHE A 221 69.96 -5.70 -20.87
N ARG A 222 69.09 -5.25 -21.80
CA ARG A 222 69.25 -5.48 -23.25
C ARG A 222 70.50 -4.79 -23.80
N GLN A 223 70.85 -3.61 -23.29
CA GLN A 223 72.06 -2.88 -23.70
C GLN A 223 73.35 -3.59 -23.25
N ILE A 224 73.39 -4.13 -22.04
CA ILE A 224 74.53 -4.92 -21.53
C ILE A 224 74.74 -6.16 -22.43
N ASP A 225 73.67 -6.87 -22.74
CA ASP A 225 73.71 -8.07 -23.58
C ASP A 225 74.22 -7.75 -25.00
N ALA A 226 73.69 -6.69 -25.62
CA ALA A 226 74.12 -6.24 -26.94
C ALA A 226 75.61 -5.84 -26.97
N ARG A 227 76.10 -5.16 -25.92
CA ARG A 227 77.52 -4.78 -25.79
C ARG A 227 78.41 -6.02 -25.66
N ARG A 228 78.02 -7.01 -24.87
CA ARG A 228 78.78 -8.27 -24.72
C ARG A 228 78.78 -9.10 -26.00
N ARG A 229 77.65 -9.14 -26.72
CA ARG A 229 77.55 -9.81 -28.02
C ARG A 229 78.51 -9.19 -29.04
N ARG A 230 78.57 -7.85 -29.13
CA ARG A 230 79.52 -7.15 -30.01
C ARG A 230 80.98 -7.42 -29.64
N ALA A 231 81.27 -7.56 -28.35
CA ALA A 231 82.61 -7.86 -27.85
C ALA A 231 82.99 -9.35 -27.94
N GLY A 232 82.21 -10.20 -28.61
CA GLY A 232 82.46 -11.65 -28.72
C GLY A 232 82.36 -12.40 -27.38
N LYS A 233 81.81 -11.78 -26.34
CA LYS A 233 81.65 -12.39 -25.02
C LYS A 233 80.33 -13.17 -24.96
N ARG A 234 80.25 -14.12 -24.02
CA ARG A 234 79.03 -14.90 -23.76
C ARG A 234 77.85 -13.96 -23.46
N PHE A 235 76.73 -14.21 -24.13
CA PHE A 235 75.51 -13.40 -24.08
C PHE A 235 74.30 -14.26 -23.64
N LEU A 236 73.24 -13.61 -23.16
CA LEU A 236 72.06 -14.24 -22.59
C LEU A 236 70.89 -14.35 -23.58
N LEU A 237 70.58 -13.30 -24.34
CA LEU A 237 69.42 -13.29 -25.25
C LEU A 237 69.75 -14.05 -26.56
N PRO A 238 68.86 -14.88 -27.14
CA PRO A 238 67.48 -15.17 -26.72
C PRO A 238 67.38 -16.10 -25.49
N LEU A 239 66.36 -15.88 -24.67
CA LEU A 239 66.06 -16.69 -23.48
C LEU A 239 65.53 -18.07 -23.88
N LYS A 240 65.91 -19.11 -23.13
CA LYS A 240 65.33 -20.45 -23.29
C LYS A 240 63.87 -20.45 -22.83
N LYS A 241 63.07 -21.39 -23.32
CA LYS A 241 61.64 -21.53 -22.93
C LYS A 241 61.43 -21.65 -21.41
N SER A 242 62.35 -22.33 -20.72
CA SER A 242 62.34 -22.47 -19.25
C SER A 242 62.66 -21.15 -18.53
N GLU A 243 63.61 -20.37 -19.05
CA GLU A 243 64.04 -19.10 -18.46
C GLU A 243 62.99 -18.00 -18.70
N LYS A 244 62.25 -18.05 -19.82
CA LYS A 244 61.22 -17.06 -20.16
C LYS A 244 60.09 -16.99 -19.13
N LYS A 245 59.86 -18.07 -18.37
CA LYS A 245 58.88 -18.10 -17.26
C LYS A 245 59.40 -17.41 -15.99
N GLU A 246 60.69 -17.13 -15.87
CA GLU A 246 61.24 -16.48 -14.67
C GLU A 246 61.29 -14.95 -14.80
N PHE A 247 61.07 -14.42 -16.03
CA PHE A 247 61.23 -13.00 -16.32
C PHE A 247 59.93 -12.31 -16.72
N ILE A 248 59.70 -11.13 -16.13
CA ILE A 248 58.56 -10.26 -16.41
C ILE A 248 59.00 -9.08 -17.27
N TYR A 249 58.25 -8.81 -18.34
CA TYR A 249 58.43 -7.60 -19.14
C TYR A 249 57.57 -6.47 -18.53
N PRO A 250 58.15 -5.31 -18.15
CA PRO A 250 57.44 -4.25 -17.44
C PRO A 250 56.17 -3.75 -18.16
N TRP A 251 56.21 -3.71 -19.50
CA TRP A 251 55.15 -3.17 -20.36
C TRP A 251 54.26 -4.24 -21.02
N SER A 252 54.38 -5.50 -20.61
CA SER A 252 53.59 -6.58 -21.19
C SER A 252 52.22 -6.69 -20.50
N LEU A 253 51.12 -6.66 -21.26
CA LEU A 253 49.77 -6.90 -20.73
C LEU A 253 49.55 -8.34 -20.20
N LYS A 254 50.48 -9.26 -20.45
CA LYS A 254 50.39 -10.63 -19.92
C LYS A 254 50.67 -10.65 -18.43
N ILE A 255 49.73 -11.21 -17.68
CA ILE A 255 49.82 -11.48 -16.23
C ILE A 255 50.65 -12.76 -16.03
N HIS A 256 51.59 -12.71 -15.10
CA HIS A 256 52.47 -13.82 -14.77
C HIS A 256 51.90 -14.67 -13.61
N ALA A 257 52.27 -15.94 -13.51
CA ALA A 257 51.72 -16.85 -12.48
C ALA A 257 52.00 -16.37 -11.03
N GLU A 258 53.19 -15.82 -10.79
CA GLU A 258 53.59 -15.20 -9.52
C GLU A 258 52.73 -13.97 -9.17
N GLU A 259 52.26 -13.23 -10.18
CA GLU A 259 51.40 -12.06 -9.97
C GLU A 259 49.95 -12.47 -9.72
N LEU A 260 49.53 -13.63 -10.26
CA LEU A 260 48.20 -14.17 -10.06
C LEU A 260 47.94 -14.52 -8.59
N GLN A 261 48.95 -15.02 -7.86
CA GLN A 261 48.81 -15.32 -6.43
C GLN A 261 48.48 -14.07 -5.58
N GLN A 262 48.85 -12.88 -6.06
CA GLN A 262 48.48 -11.64 -5.38
C GLN A 262 47.06 -11.17 -5.76
N VAL A 263 46.61 -11.49 -6.98
CA VAL A 263 45.23 -11.26 -7.45
C VAL A 263 44.24 -12.22 -6.81
N THR A 264 44.64 -13.46 -6.51
CA THR A 264 43.72 -14.44 -5.91
C THR A 264 43.14 -13.94 -4.59
N SER A 265 43.93 -13.28 -3.75
CA SER A 265 43.43 -12.67 -2.51
C SER A 265 42.33 -11.63 -2.77
N GLY A 266 42.51 -10.76 -3.76
CA GLY A 266 41.50 -9.76 -4.14
C GLY A 266 40.27 -10.42 -4.76
N LEU A 267 40.46 -11.44 -5.59
CA LEU A 267 39.38 -12.21 -6.19
C LEU A 267 38.54 -12.94 -5.15
N PHE A 268 39.14 -13.54 -4.12
CA PHE A 268 38.41 -14.15 -3.01
C PHE A 268 37.53 -13.14 -2.26
N GLN A 269 38.05 -11.94 -2.01
CA GLN A 269 37.29 -10.88 -1.37
C GLN A 269 36.10 -10.43 -2.25
N VAL A 270 36.32 -10.26 -3.54
CA VAL A 270 35.26 -9.93 -4.50
C VAL A 270 34.21 -11.03 -4.60
N MET A 271 34.63 -12.30 -4.62
CA MET A 271 33.72 -13.45 -4.63
C MET A 271 32.84 -13.49 -3.39
N PHE A 272 33.40 -13.21 -2.20
CA PHE A 272 32.65 -13.17 -0.96
C PHE A 272 31.62 -12.03 -0.95
N VAL A 273 32.04 -10.82 -1.35
CA VAL A 273 31.13 -9.66 -1.46
C VAL A 273 30.03 -9.93 -2.49
N SER A 274 30.37 -10.47 -3.65
CA SER A 274 29.40 -10.84 -4.69
C SER A 274 28.41 -11.88 -4.20
N LEU A 275 28.86 -12.90 -3.46
CA LEU A 275 27.97 -13.93 -2.89
C LEU A 275 26.97 -13.31 -1.90
N LEU A 276 27.45 -12.45 -0.99
CA LEU A 276 26.59 -11.74 -0.04
C LEU A 276 25.58 -10.83 -0.76
N SER A 277 26.01 -10.08 -1.78
CA SER A 277 25.11 -9.25 -2.59
C SER A 277 24.03 -10.08 -3.26
N VAL A 278 24.37 -11.22 -3.85
CA VAL A 278 23.39 -12.12 -4.49
C VAL A 278 22.38 -12.65 -3.46
N ILE A 279 22.84 -13.04 -2.26
CA ILE A 279 21.96 -13.52 -1.19
C ILE A 279 20.98 -12.41 -0.77
N LEU A 280 21.46 -11.19 -0.55
CA LEU A 280 20.62 -10.06 -0.16
C LEU A 280 19.57 -9.72 -1.23
N LEU A 281 19.97 -9.69 -2.50
CA LEU A 281 19.05 -9.45 -3.61
C LEU A 281 18.03 -10.59 -3.76
N ALA A 282 18.42 -11.84 -3.51
CA ALA A 282 17.50 -12.96 -3.52
C ALA A 282 16.47 -12.89 -2.38
N VAL A 283 16.89 -12.44 -1.18
CA VAL A 283 15.98 -12.20 -0.06
C VAL A 283 15.00 -11.08 -0.39
N ASP A 284 15.47 -9.95 -0.92
CA ASP A 284 14.61 -8.84 -1.33
C ASP A 284 13.58 -9.27 -2.38
N PHE A 285 14.04 -9.97 -3.43
CA PHE A 285 13.18 -10.51 -4.47
C PHE A 285 12.13 -11.50 -3.92
N SER A 286 12.53 -12.37 -2.99
CA SER A 286 11.63 -13.32 -2.34
C SER A 286 10.59 -12.61 -1.48
N LEU A 287 11.00 -11.62 -0.68
CA LEU A 287 10.11 -10.81 0.15
C LEU A 287 9.09 -10.06 -0.71
N PHE A 288 9.53 -9.44 -1.80
CA PHE A 288 8.64 -8.78 -2.75
C PHE A 288 7.59 -9.76 -3.30
N HIS A 289 8.01 -10.95 -3.74
CA HIS A 289 7.08 -11.95 -4.28
C HIS A 289 6.09 -12.47 -3.24
N VAL A 290 6.52 -12.69 -2.00
CA VAL A 290 5.62 -13.10 -0.91
C VAL A 290 4.60 -12.00 -0.63
N LEU A 291 5.05 -10.75 -0.49
CA LEU A 291 4.16 -9.62 -0.24
C LEU A 291 3.19 -9.37 -1.40
N ASP A 292 3.62 -9.57 -2.64
CA ASP A 292 2.78 -9.48 -3.84
C ASP A 292 1.72 -10.60 -3.88
N ILE A 293 2.09 -11.83 -3.54
CA ILE A 293 1.13 -12.94 -3.41
C ILE A 293 0.10 -12.63 -2.31
N VAL A 294 0.55 -12.18 -1.15
CA VAL A 294 -0.33 -11.82 -0.02
C VAL A 294 -1.28 -10.69 -0.44
N SER A 295 -0.74 -9.59 -0.96
CA SER A 295 -1.53 -8.43 -1.41
C SER A 295 -2.62 -8.81 -2.41
N ARG A 296 -2.33 -9.71 -3.36
CA ARG A 296 -3.33 -10.20 -4.33
C ARG A 296 -4.42 -11.06 -3.71
N HIS A 297 -4.11 -11.85 -2.68
CA HIS A 297 -5.08 -12.78 -2.07
C HIS A 297 -5.82 -12.19 -0.86
N THR A 298 -5.42 -11.01 -0.37
CA THR A 298 -6.10 -10.31 0.73
C THR A 298 -7.21 -9.36 0.28
N ILE A 299 -7.32 -9.05 -1.02
CA ILE A 299 -8.41 -8.22 -1.55
C ILE A 299 -9.70 -9.05 -1.54
N SER A 300 -10.60 -8.73 -0.61
CA SER A 300 -11.94 -9.31 -0.52
C SER A 300 -12.98 -8.22 -0.75
N GLN A 301 -14.00 -8.53 -1.54
CA GLN A 301 -15.16 -7.66 -1.79
C GLN A 301 -16.35 -8.22 -1.01
N PHE A 302 -16.96 -7.40 -0.16
CA PHE A 302 -18.17 -7.77 0.57
C PHE A 302 -19.37 -7.04 -0.05
N ASN A 303 -20.29 -7.81 -0.63
CA ASN A 303 -21.54 -7.30 -1.20
C ASN A 303 -22.69 -7.73 -0.28
N LEU A 304 -23.27 -6.77 0.43
CA LEU A 304 -24.43 -6.97 1.29
C LEU A 304 -25.66 -6.33 0.61
N THR A 305 -26.51 -7.19 0.06
CA THR A 305 -27.77 -6.77 -0.56
C THR A 305 -28.93 -7.17 0.36
N SER A 306 -29.61 -6.18 0.96
CA SER A 306 -30.81 -6.39 1.76
C SER A 306 -32.00 -5.66 1.14
N SER A 307 -33.14 -6.35 1.05
CA SER A 307 -34.39 -5.78 0.55
C SER A 307 -35.50 -6.02 1.57
N HIS A 308 -36.16 -4.94 2.00
CA HIS A 308 -37.32 -5.00 2.88
C HIS A 308 -38.52 -4.34 2.18
N GLN A 309 -39.62 -5.09 2.05
CA GLN A 309 -40.87 -4.59 1.50
C GLN A 309 -42.00 -4.90 2.49
N VAL A 310 -42.60 -3.86 3.06
CA VAL A 310 -43.72 -3.98 3.98
C VAL A 310 -44.94 -3.26 3.39
N ASP A 311 -45.95 -4.02 2.97
CA ASP A 311 -47.21 -3.50 2.43
C ASP A 311 -48.36 -3.81 3.39
N PHE A 312 -49.03 -2.76 3.88
CA PHE A 312 -50.18 -2.90 4.77
C PHE A 312 -51.46 -2.46 4.05
N ARG A 313 -52.46 -3.33 4.01
CA ARG A 313 -53.76 -3.06 3.36
C ARG A 313 -54.88 -3.05 4.37
N VAL A 314 -55.61 -1.93 4.43
CA VAL A 314 -56.77 -1.74 5.30
C VAL A 314 -58.05 -1.72 4.46
N ASP A 315 -58.92 -2.70 4.70
CA ASP A 315 -60.20 -2.86 4.00
C ASP A 315 -61.37 -2.17 4.75
N GLY A 316 -62.38 -1.71 4.01
CA GLY A 316 -63.57 -1.01 4.55
C GLY A 316 -63.62 0.52 4.35
N ASP A 317 -64.82 1.09 4.32
CA ASP A 317 -65.10 2.47 3.91
C ASP A 317 -65.65 3.40 5.02
N THR A 318 -65.44 3.03 6.28
CA THR A 318 -65.83 3.83 7.44
C THR A 318 -64.85 4.99 7.68
N ILE A 319 -65.27 5.99 8.48
CA ILE A 319 -64.41 7.10 8.92
C ILE A 319 -63.13 6.54 9.58
N MET A 320 -63.28 5.51 10.41
CA MET A 320 -62.17 4.79 11.04
C MET A 320 -61.29 4.03 10.04
N GLY A 321 -61.89 3.34 9.06
CA GLY A 321 -61.15 2.65 8.01
C GLY A 321 -60.28 3.58 7.17
N ARG A 322 -60.77 4.80 6.88
CA ARG A 322 -59.99 5.84 6.21
C ARG A 322 -58.86 6.36 7.09
N LEU A 323 -59.12 6.62 8.37
CA LEU A 323 -58.09 7.03 9.33
C LEU A 323 -56.95 6.03 9.41
N LEU A 324 -57.27 4.75 9.61
CA LEU A 324 -56.30 3.67 9.68
C LEU A 324 -55.52 3.53 8.37
N ARG A 325 -56.18 3.58 7.21
CA ARG A 325 -55.51 3.50 5.91
C ARG A 325 -54.50 4.64 5.73
N THR A 326 -54.89 5.87 6.06
CA THR A 326 -54.00 7.02 5.92
C THR A 326 -52.83 6.92 6.90
N MET A 327 -53.06 6.56 8.16
CA MET A 327 -51.97 6.38 9.15
C MET A 327 -51.01 5.24 8.78
N VAL A 328 -51.56 4.11 8.32
CA VAL A 328 -50.79 2.91 7.97
C VAL A 328 -50.03 3.08 6.65
N SER A 329 -50.51 3.94 5.75
CA SER A 329 -49.81 4.26 4.49
C SER A 329 -48.44 4.91 4.70
N ALA A 330 -48.21 5.54 5.87
CA ALA A 330 -46.91 6.07 6.25
C ALA A 330 -45.83 4.97 6.39
N PHE A 331 -46.25 3.73 6.69
CA PHE A 331 -45.37 2.58 6.87
C PHE A 331 -45.16 1.77 5.60
N ASN A 332 -45.80 2.12 4.48
CA ASN A 332 -45.51 1.49 3.21
C ASN A 332 -44.15 2.01 2.72
N SER A 333 -43.11 1.26 3.06
CA SER A 333 -41.73 1.54 2.68
C SER A 333 -41.16 0.32 1.96
N SER A 334 -40.49 0.61 0.85
CA SER A 334 -39.64 -0.33 0.13
C SER A 334 -38.26 0.30 0.09
N SER A 335 -37.31 -0.27 0.84
CA SER A 335 -35.92 0.16 0.80
C SER A 335 -35.06 -1.03 0.38
N SER A 336 -34.17 -0.78 -0.58
CA SER A 336 -33.16 -1.71 -1.05
C SER A 336 -31.80 -1.15 -0.69
N LEU A 337 -31.17 -1.76 0.31
CA LEU A 337 -29.83 -1.38 0.74
C LEU A 337 -28.84 -2.28 -0.01
N ASP A 338 -27.96 -1.65 -0.80
CA ASP A 338 -26.87 -2.32 -1.50
C ASP A 338 -25.54 -1.73 -1.03
N VAL A 339 -24.93 -2.38 -0.03
CA VAL A 339 -23.62 -1.95 0.51
C VAL A 339 -22.53 -2.77 -0.16
N THR A 340 -21.72 -2.09 -0.97
CA THR A 340 -20.48 -2.64 -1.54
C THR A 340 -19.29 -2.07 -0.78
N SER A 341 -18.56 -2.93 -0.05
CA SER A 341 -17.35 -2.53 0.69
C SER A 341 -16.12 -3.32 0.22
N ASP A 342 -15.05 -2.58 -0.10
CA ASP A 342 -13.78 -3.11 -0.60
C ASP A 342 -12.64 -2.79 0.39
N ASN A 343 -11.81 -3.78 0.71
CA ASN A 343 -10.65 -3.61 1.60
C ASN A 343 -9.38 -3.06 0.88
N SER A 344 -9.56 -2.36 -0.24
CA SER A 344 -8.43 -1.89 -1.07
C SER A 344 -7.60 -0.80 -0.40
N VAL A 345 -8.20 -0.04 0.53
CA VAL A 345 -7.53 1.07 1.25
C VAL A 345 -6.52 0.55 2.29
N CYS A 346 -6.74 -0.62 2.86
CA CYS A 346 -5.86 -1.19 3.88
C CYS A 346 -4.67 -1.97 3.29
N VAL A 347 -4.74 -2.35 2.01
CA VAL A 347 -3.69 -3.11 1.33
C VAL A 347 -2.70 -2.12 0.70
N SER A 348 -1.57 -1.91 1.37
CA SER A 348 -0.46 -1.16 0.77
C SER A 348 0.24 -2.02 -0.29
N PRO A 349 0.42 -1.52 -1.53
CA PRO A 349 1.13 -2.28 -2.56
C PRO A 349 2.60 -2.49 -2.17
N PRO A 350 3.18 -3.66 -2.43
CA PRO A 350 4.58 -3.92 -2.13
C PRO A 350 5.49 -2.98 -2.93
N SER A 351 6.37 -2.27 -2.25
CA SER A 351 7.37 -1.42 -2.90
C SER A 351 8.51 -2.27 -3.43
N ALA A 352 8.58 -2.44 -4.75
CA ALA A 352 9.75 -3.02 -5.39
C ALA A 352 10.96 -2.09 -5.21
N VAL A 353 12.12 -2.65 -4.92
CA VAL A 353 13.38 -1.90 -4.95
C VAL A 353 13.58 -1.35 -6.36
N SER A 354 13.95 -0.07 -6.47
CA SER A 354 14.11 0.59 -7.76
C SER A 354 15.22 -0.09 -8.59
N SER A 355 15.02 -0.17 -9.91
CA SER A 355 16.01 -0.75 -10.82
C SER A 355 17.39 -0.10 -10.71
N ASP A 356 17.43 1.17 -10.29
CA ASP A 356 18.67 1.91 -10.04
C ASP A 356 19.54 1.27 -8.94
N VAL A 357 18.94 0.69 -7.90
CA VAL A 357 19.68 0.03 -6.81
C VAL A 357 20.32 -1.26 -7.32
N TYR A 358 19.62 -2.04 -8.15
CA TYR A 358 20.16 -3.24 -8.78
C TYR A 358 21.33 -2.92 -9.70
N ILE A 359 21.20 -1.88 -10.54
CA ILE A 359 22.25 -1.39 -11.43
C ILE A 359 23.44 -0.89 -10.62
N SER A 360 23.19 -0.12 -9.56
CA SER A 360 24.23 0.39 -8.66
C SER A 360 25.01 -0.75 -7.98
N CYS A 361 24.31 -1.78 -7.47
CA CYS A 361 24.93 -2.95 -6.85
C CYS A 361 25.82 -3.71 -7.86
N ALA A 362 25.29 -3.98 -9.06
CA ALA A 362 26.05 -4.63 -10.13
C ALA A 362 27.28 -3.81 -10.56
N CYS A 363 27.12 -2.48 -10.66
CA CYS A 363 28.21 -1.55 -10.96
C CYS A 363 29.29 -1.59 -9.88
N CYS A 364 28.91 -1.59 -8.59
CA CYS A 364 29.85 -1.71 -7.47
C CYS A 364 30.67 -3.00 -7.53
N VAL A 365 30.03 -4.15 -7.78
CA VAL A 365 30.74 -5.44 -7.92
C VAL A 365 31.67 -5.42 -9.13
N ALA A 366 31.23 -4.86 -10.27
CA ALA A 366 32.06 -4.72 -11.47
C ALA A 366 33.28 -3.81 -11.24
N LEU A 367 33.12 -2.71 -10.50
CA LEU A 367 34.22 -1.82 -10.13
C LEU A 367 35.22 -2.50 -9.19
N LEU A 368 34.75 -3.30 -8.24
CA LEU A 368 35.62 -4.08 -7.35
C LEU A 368 36.42 -5.14 -8.13
N LEU A 369 35.81 -5.81 -9.10
CA LEU A 369 36.51 -6.70 -10.04
C LEU A 369 37.58 -5.96 -10.83
N LEU A 370 37.21 -4.81 -11.41
CA LEU A 370 38.12 -3.97 -12.17
C LEU A 370 39.33 -3.53 -11.35
N PHE A 371 39.11 -3.02 -10.13
CA PHE A 371 40.19 -2.60 -9.23
C PHE A 371 41.10 -3.77 -8.82
N SER A 372 40.54 -4.96 -8.61
CA SER A 372 41.32 -6.18 -8.35
C SER A 372 42.23 -6.54 -9.53
N CYS A 373 41.76 -6.37 -10.77
CA CYS A 373 42.61 -6.55 -11.95
C CYS A 373 43.67 -5.44 -12.09
N LEU A 374 43.30 -4.18 -11.81
CA LEU A 374 44.21 -3.03 -11.87
C LEU A 374 45.32 -3.09 -10.81
N GLN A 375 45.11 -3.81 -9.70
CA GLN A 375 46.10 -4.01 -8.64
C GLN A 375 47.44 -4.55 -9.16
N VAL A 376 47.43 -5.45 -10.16
CA VAL A 376 48.66 -5.98 -10.79
C VAL A 376 49.46 -4.86 -11.44
N TYR A 377 48.78 -3.99 -12.18
CA TYR A 377 49.42 -2.87 -12.88
C TYR A 377 49.89 -1.80 -11.91
N SER A 378 49.15 -1.55 -10.82
CA SER A 378 49.58 -0.66 -9.74
C SER A 378 50.88 -1.15 -9.07
N ASN A 379 50.99 -2.46 -8.80
CA ASN A 379 52.21 -3.05 -8.26
C ASN A 379 53.42 -2.91 -9.21
N ARG A 380 53.21 -3.12 -10.52
CA ARG A 380 54.26 -2.88 -11.52
C ARG A 380 54.64 -1.41 -11.62
N LEU A 381 53.66 -0.51 -11.57
CA LEU A 381 53.87 0.93 -11.60
C LEU A 381 54.70 1.39 -10.40
N ARG A 382 54.42 0.89 -9.19
CA ARG A 382 55.22 1.16 -7.98
C ARG A 382 56.70 0.86 -8.18
N ARG A 383 57.03 -0.24 -8.86
CA ARG A 383 58.40 -0.62 -9.20
C ARG A 383 59.03 0.32 -10.25
N VAL A 384 58.28 0.71 -11.27
CA VAL A 384 58.74 1.68 -12.29
C VAL A 384 59.07 3.03 -11.65
N ILE A 385 58.22 3.49 -10.73
CA ILE A 385 58.45 4.72 -9.95
C ILE A 385 59.74 4.60 -9.14
N ALA A 386 59.93 3.51 -8.40
CA ALA A 386 61.16 3.29 -7.62
C ALA A 386 62.43 3.27 -8.49
N ALA A 387 62.36 2.64 -9.67
CA ALA A 387 63.47 2.60 -10.62
C ALA A 387 63.80 3.98 -11.21
N PHE A 388 62.79 4.83 -11.42
CA PHE A 388 62.96 6.20 -11.91
C PHE A 388 63.67 7.09 -10.89
N TYR A 389 63.26 7.06 -9.62
CA TYR A 389 63.86 7.89 -8.57
C TYR A 389 65.24 7.40 -8.10
N HIS A 390 65.54 6.11 -8.22
CA HIS A 390 66.82 5.52 -7.77
C HIS A 390 67.62 4.82 -8.89
N PRO A 391 68.08 5.55 -9.93
CA PRO A 391 68.70 4.95 -11.11
C PRO A 391 70.04 4.26 -10.81
N LYS A 392 70.80 4.77 -9.81
CA LYS A 392 72.07 4.16 -9.38
C LYS A 392 71.85 2.77 -8.76
N ARG A 393 70.77 2.61 -7.97
CA ARG A 393 70.40 1.33 -7.35
C ARG A 393 69.90 0.35 -8.41
N GLU A 394 69.05 0.80 -9.32
CA GLU A 394 68.51 -0.03 -10.41
C GLU A 394 69.63 -0.59 -11.30
N LYS A 395 70.62 0.23 -11.70
CA LYS A 395 71.77 -0.25 -12.49
C LYS A 395 72.55 -1.37 -11.79
N LYS A 396 72.76 -1.27 -10.47
CA LYS A 396 73.44 -2.31 -9.67
C LYS A 396 72.61 -3.60 -9.63
N ARG A 397 71.30 -3.49 -9.45
CA ARG A 397 70.37 -4.63 -9.41
C ARG A 397 70.28 -5.36 -10.75
N VAL A 398 70.20 -4.62 -11.86
CA VAL A 398 70.18 -5.20 -13.21
C VAL A 398 71.52 -5.88 -13.54
N LEU A 399 72.65 -5.28 -13.14
CA LEU A 399 73.97 -5.88 -13.35
C LEU A 399 74.15 -7.17 -12.54
N PHE A 400 73.69 -7.17 -11.28
CA PHE A 400 73.69 -8.34 -10.42
C PHE A 400 72.84 -9.47 -11.02
N LEU A 401 71.60 -9.17 -11.43
CA LEU A 401 70.71 -10.13 -12.08
C LEU A 401 71.34 -10.74 -13.34
N TYR A 402 71.95 -9.90 -14.19
CA TYR A 402 72.61 -10.33 -15.41
C TYR A 402 73.80 -11.28 -15.12
N ASN A 403 74.65 -10.93 -14.16
CA ASN A 403 75.79 -11.77 -13.77
C ASN A 403 75.35 -13.10 -13.14
N LEU A 404 74.33 -13.07 -12.28
CA LEU A 404 73.75 -14.27 -11.66
C LEU A 404 73.24 -15.24 -12.73
N GLN A 405 72.57 -14.74 -13.76
CA GLN A 405 72.03 -15.58 -14.83
C GLN A 405 73.12 -16.12 -15.78
N ILE A 406 74.18 -15.35 -16.03
CA ILE A 406 75.37 -15.88 -16.72
C ILE A 406 75.98 -17.03 -15.92
N GLN A 407 76.17 -16.86 -14.61
CA GLN A 407 76.72 -17.91 -13.75
C GLN A 407 75.84 -19.15 -13.73
N ARG A 408 74.51 -19.00 -13.63
CA ARG A 408 73.57 -20.14 -13.73
C ARG A 408 73.69 -20.89 -15.06
N ARG A 409 73.89 -20.19 -16.18
CA ARG A 409 74.12 -20.86 -17.48
C ARG A 409 75.47 -21.58 -17.55
N ILE A 410 76.51 -21.04 -16.92
CA ILE A 410 77.83 -21.70 -16.83
C ILE A 410 77.73 -22.96 -15.98
N SER A 411 77.20 -22.86 -14.75
CA SER A 411 77.05 -24.00 -13.85
C SER A 411 76.16 -25.10 -14.43
N SER A 412 75.06 -24.72 -15.11
CA SER A 412 74.19 -25.67 -15.79
C SER A 412 74.85 -26.32 -17.01
N ALA A 413 75.79 -25.65 -17.67
CA ALA A 413 76.55 -26.23 -18.78
C ALA A 413 77.64 -27.17 -18.26
N ASP A 414 78.36 -26.79 -17.21
CA ASP A 414 79.39 -27.61 -16.58
C ASP A 414 78.79 -28.89 -16.01
N SER A 415 77.68 -28.78 -15.27
CA SER A 415 76.95 -29.94 -14.72
C SER A 415 76.56 -30.95 -15.81
N LYS A 416 76.04 -30.49 -16.95
CA LYS A 416 75.73 -31.37 -18.10
C LYS A 416 76.99 -32.05 -18.67
N HIS A 417 78.11 -31.34 -18.67
CA HIS A 417 79.39 -31.87 -19.13
C HIS A 417 79.93 -32.95 -18.18
N THR A 418 79.77 -32.78 -16.85
CA THR A 418 80.15 -33.77 -15.84
C THR A 418 79.25 -35.01 -15.88
N THR A 419 77.93 -34.85 -16.05
CA THR A 419 77.00 -35.99 -16.22
C THR A 419 77.32 -36.79 -17.48
N SER A 420 77.63 -36.12 -18.60
CA SER A 420 78.05 -36.78 -19.85
C SER A 420 79.37 -37.57 -19.70
N ARG A 421 80.36 -37.01 -18.98
CA ARG A 421 81.62 -37.71 -18.67
C ARG A 421 81.43 -38.88 -17.69
N GLY A 422 80.56 -38.75 -16.69
CA GLY A 422 80.21 -39.83 -15.77
C GLY A 422 79.49 -41.00 -16.45
N GLN A 423 78.65 -40.70 -17.43
CA GLN A 423 77.94 -41.72 -18.21
C GLN A 423 78.87 -42.46 -19.19
N LYS A 424 79.90 -41.80 -19.73
CA LYS A 424 81.00 -42.45 -20.48
C LYS A 424 81.94 -43.30 -19.61
N ARG A 425 81.98 -43.11 -18.29
CA ARG A 425 82.76 -43.97 -17.37
C ARG A 425 81.99 -45.23 -16.94
N ARG A 426 80.66 -45.25 -17.06
CA ARG A 426 79.82 -46.43 -16.75
C ARG A 426 79.87 -47.54 -17.81
N THR A 427 80.38 -47.28 -19.01
CA THR A 427 80.51 -48.30 -20.07
C THR A 427 81.63 -49.31 -19.79
N VAL A 428 82.62 -49.00 -18.94
CA VAL A 428 83.66 -49.96 -18.54
C VAL A 428 83.07 -51.07 -17.65
N PHE A 429 82.08 -50.75 -16.81
CA PHE A 429 81.38 -51.74 -15.98
C PHE A 429 80.54 -52.72 -16.84
N GLN A 430 80.05 -52.29 -18.00
CA GLN A 430 79.38 -53.17 -18.97
C GLN A 430 80.34 -54.12 -19.71
N GLN A 431 81.64 -53.80 -19.80
CA GLN A 431 82.64 -54.73 -20.33
C GLN A 431 83.01 -55.84 -19.33
N LEU A 432 83.05 -55.54 -18.03
CA LEU A 432 83.28 -56.55 -16.99
C LEU A 432 82.12 -57.54 -16.85
N VAL A 433 80.87 -57.09 -16.99
CA VAL A 433 79.68 -57.97 -16.94
C VAL A 433 79.57 -58.88 -18.17
N ARG A 434 80.10 -58.48 -19.34
CA ARG A 434 80.17 -59.36 -20.52
C ARG A 434 81.23 -60.46 -20.40
N CYS A 435 82.31 -60.23 -19.64
CA CYS A 435 83.32 -61.26 -19.37
C CYS A 435 82.78 -62.33 -18.41
N TRP A 436 82.01 -61.90 -17.40
CA TRP A 436 81.40 -62.82 -16.42
C TRP A 436 80.29 -63.72 -16.99
N ARG A 437 79.57 -63.28 -18.02
CA ARG A 437 78.54 -64.12 -18.69
C ARG A 437 79.09 -65.15 -19.70
N ARG A 438 80.40 -65.21 -19.92
CA ARG A 438 81.03 -66.23 -20.79
C ARG A 438 81.73 -67.35 -20.00
N LEU A 439 81.64 -67.33 -18.67
CA LEU A 439 82.33 -68.26 -17.76
C LEU A 439 81.37 -69.01 -16.82
N CYS A 440 80.05 -68.93 -17.04
CA CYS A 440 79.05 -69.77 -16.38
C CYS A 440 78.31 -70.61 -17.42
#